data_AF-A0AAD7PYS0-F1
#
_entry.id   AF-A0AAD7PYS0-F1
#
_cell.length_a   1.000
_cell.length_b   1.000
_cell.length_c   1.000
_cell.angle_alpha   90.00
_cell.angle_beta   90.00
_cell.angle_gamma   90.00
#
_symmetry.space_group_name_H-M   'P 1'
#
loop_
_entity.id
_entity.type
_entity.pdbx_description
1 polymer ?
#
loop_
_entity_poly.entity_id
_entity_poly.type
_entity_poly.pdbx_seq_one_letter_code
_entity_poly.pdbx_strand_id
1 'polypeptide(L)'
;MAVLRLLSMQPKMMSVIMMVMMGLVVLVAAGDTNRVYSPCIDTKVKRSDGFTFGIAFASRENFLYNHTVQLSPCDSRLSLTTYNSQIALFRPKVDEISLLTINSSSFSPDNNTGLMVAFAGRKYAARSPIAFVANSTYTVTSFTLVLEFEKGRLQNLYWKRDGCAKCPGNSNYVCLNNQDCAIKTSDCKNHGGSVDCSIGIQLAFSGTDKHLSVFNSWYEVENLRQYSLYGLYSNLRDSLTSQYNKFF
;
A
#
# COMPACT_ATOMS: atom_id res chain seq x y z
N MET A 1 -39.35 35.96 -17.99
CA MET A 1 -40.12 34.70 -18.11
C MET A 1 -40.00 34.20 -19.55
N ALA A 2 -39.09 33.27 -19.82
CA ALA A 2 -38.99 32.58 -21.10
C ALA A 2 -39.67 31.22 -20.94
N VAL A 3 -40.79 31.03 -21.63
CA VAL A 3 -41.60 29.82 -21.60
C VAL A 3 -40.86 28.71 -22.37
N LEU A 4 -40.49 27.65 -21.66
CA LEU A 4 -39.89 26.45 -22.21
C LEU A 4 -40.94 25.74 -23.10
N ARG A 5 -40.81 25.83 -24.43
CA ARG A 5 -41.55 24.97 -25.35
C ARG A 5 -40.93 23.58 -25.33
N LEU A 6 -41.51 22.68 -24.54
CA LEU A 6 -41.33 21.24 -24.70
C LEU A 6 -41.91 20.85 -26.06
N LEU A 7 -41.04 20.71 -27.06
CA LEU A 7 -41.37 20.10 -28.34
C LEU A 7 -41.80 18.64 -28.08
N SER A 8 -43.00 18.29 -28.54
CA SER A 8 -43.50 16.92 -28.58
C SER A 8 -42.65 16.09 -29.54
N MET A 9 -41.62 15.42 -29.02
CA MET A 9 -40.86 14.45 -29.79
C MET A 9 -41.73 13.22 -30.06
N GLN A 10 -41.87 12.84 -31.34
CA GLN A 10 -42.58 11.63 -31.73
C GLN A 10 -41.94 10.38 -31.09
N PRO A 11 -42.73 9.36 -30.70
CA PRO A 11 -42.23 8.17 -29.99
C PRO A 11 -41.13 7.42 -30.75
N LYS A 12 -41.10 7.52 -32.09
CA LYS A 12 -40.03 6.96 -32.93
C LYS A 12 -38.69 7.67 -32.74
N MET A 13 -38.69 8.99 -32.56
CA MET A 13 -37.50 9.80 -32.36
C MET A 13 -36.90 9.60 -30.96
N MET A 14 -37.75 9.39 -29.95
CA MET A 14 -37.31 9.03 -28.60
C MET A 14 -36.67 7.63 -28.56
N SER A 15 -37.20 6.67 -29.34
CA SER A 15 -36.64 5.33 -29.46
C SER A 15 -35.27 5.31 -30.16
N VAL A 16 -35.08 6.16 -31.18
CA VAL A 16 -33.78 6.34 -31.85
C VAL A 16 -32.74 6.95 -30.89
N ILE A 17 -33.11 7.97 -30.12
CA ILE A 17 -32.21 8.57 -29.13
C ILE A 17 -31.83 7.56 -28.03
N MET A 18 -32.77 6.72 -27.60
CA MET A 18 -32.51 5.67 -26.62
C MET A 18 -31.58 4.58 -27.18
N MET A 19 -31.74 4.18 -28.46
CA MET A 19 -30.79 3.27 -29.13
C MET A 19 -29.41 3.88 -29.32
N VAL A 20 -29.31 5.17 -29.64
CA VAL A 20 -28.03 5.88 -29.78
C VAL A 20 -27.33 6.02 -28.42
N MET A 21 -28.07 6.28 -27.34
CA MET A 21 -27.53 6.24 -25.96
C MET A 21 -27.10 4.82 -25.55
N MET A 22 -27.80 3.78 -25.98
CA MET A 22 -27.43 2.38 -25.70
C MET A 22 -26.21 1.91 -26.50
N GLY A 23 -25.87 2.59 -27.61
CA GLY A 23 -24.63 2.39 -28.36
C GLY A 23 -23.40 3.10 -27.77
N LEU A 24 -23.58 4.01 -26.81
CA LEU A 24 -22.51 4.70 -26.07
C LEU A 24 -22.24 4.03 -24.71
N VAL A 25 -22.41 2.72 -24.60
CA VAL A 25 -21.77 1.96 -23.52
C VAL A 25 -20.28 1.96 -23.83
N VAL A 26 -19.59 3.01 -23.39
CA VAL A 26 -18.13 3.04 -23.33
C VAL A 26 -17.73 1.81 -22.53
N LEU A 27 -17.18 0.81 -23.20
CA LEU A 27 -16.42 -0.25 -22.57
C LEU A 27 -15.36 0.46 -21.72
N VAL A 28 -15.57 0.52 -20.41
CA VAL A 28 -14.55 0.91 -19.46
C VAL A 28 -13.49 -0.17 -19.57
N ALA A 29 -12.56 0.03 -20.50
CA ALA A 29 -11.43 -0.86 -20.69
C ALA A 29 -10.76 -1.03 -19.33
N ALA A 30 -10.44 -2.27 -18.96
CA ALA A 30 -9.68 -2.56 -17.77
C ALA A 30 -8.52 -1.56 -17.67
N GLY A 31 -8.56 -0.69 -16.65
CA GLY A 31 -7.62 0.44 -16.54
C GLY A 31 -6.16 0.00 -16.45
N ASP A 32 -5.94 -1.25 -16.07
CA ASP A 32 -4.63 -1.87 -15.97
C ASP A 32 -4.12 -2.38 -17.33
N THR A 33 -3.12 -1.67 -17.87
CA THR A 33 -2.40 -2.05 -19.10
C THR A 33 -1.04 -2.68 -18.82
N ASN A 34 -0.61 -2.74 -17.56
CA ASN A 34 0.71 -3.25 -17.19
C ASN A 34 0.65 -4.76 -16.95
N ARG A 35 1.25 -5.57 -17.82
CA ARG A 35 1.19 -7.05 -17.68
C ARG A 35 2.30 -7.66 -16.81
N VAL A 36 3.01 -6.85 -16.02
CA VAL A 36 4.14 -7.32 -15.20
C VAL A 36 3.66 -7.68 -13.79
N TYR A 37 3.59 -8.99 -13.49
CA TYR A 37 3.11 -9.54 -12.21
C TYR A 37 4.22 -9.99 -11.25
N SER A 38 5.48 -9.93 -11.68
CA SER A 38 6.62 -10.27 -10.83
C SER A 38 7.25 -8.97 -10.29
N PRO A 39 7.58 -8.90 -8.98
CA PRO A 39 8.24 -7.74 -8.41
C PRO A 39 9.66 -7.57 -8.96
N CYS A 40 10.29 -8.62 -9.50
CA CYS A 40 11.68 -8.60 -9.97
C CYS A 40 11.79 -8.39 -11.48
N ILE A 41 10.81 -7.72 -12.09
CA ILE A 41 10.82 -7.38 -13.51
C ILE A 41 10.62 -5.86 -13.65
N ASP A 42 11.40 -5.25 -14.53
CA ASP A 42 11.30 -3.84 -14.82
C ASP A 42 10.04 -3.52 -15.65
N THR A 43 9.33 -2.45 -15.29
CA THR A 43 8.15 -1.99 -16.03
C THR A 43 8.04 -0.47 -16.04
N LYS A 44 7.16 0.06 -16.89
CA LYS A 44 6.69 1.44 -16.86
C LYS A 44 5.18 1.46 -16.71
N VAL A 45 4.69 2.31 -15.81
CA VAL A 45 3.26 2.42 -15.49
C VAL A 45 2.68 3.75 -15.95
N LYS A 46 1.38 3.75 -16.26
CA LYS A 46 0.54 4.94 -16.26
C LYS A 46 -0.37 4.96 -15.03
N ARG A 47 -1.08 6.07 -14.82
CA ARG A 47 -2.16 6.13 -13.82
C ARG A 47 -3.16 4.99 -14.03
N SER A 48 -3.63 4.42 -12.92
CA SER A 48 -4.55 3.27 -12.88
C SER A 48 -3.99 1.94 -13.39
N ASP A 49 -2.73 1.87 -13.83
CA ASP A 49 -2.05 0.58 -14.05
C ASP A 49 -1.84 -0.13 -12.71
N GLY A 50 -1.85 -1.46 -12.72
CA GLY A 50 -1.39 -2.25 -11.59
C GLY A 50 0.14 -2.20 -11.51
N PHE A 51 0.70 -2.03 -10.31
CA PHE A 51 2.16 -2.07 -10.12
C PHE A 51 2.54 -3.13 -9.11
N THR A 52 3.26 -4.16 -9.55
CA THR A 52 3.73 -5.21 -8.65
C THR A 52 5.00 -4.79 -7.91
N PHE A 53 4.96 -4.89 -6.59
CA PHE A 53 6.14 -4.80 -5.73
C PHE A 53 6.06 -5.85 -4.62
N GLY A 54 7.19 -6.13 -4.00
CA GLY A 54 7.31 -7.06 -2.88
C GLY A 54 7.74 -6.38 -1.60
N ILE A 55 7.43 -7.00 -0.47
CA ILE A 55 7.99 -6.68 0.84
C ILE A 55 8.61 -7.97 1.38
N ALA A 56 9.92 -7.93 1.59
CA ALA A 56 10.66 -9.03 2.20
C ALA A 56 10.85 -8.77 3.69
N PHE A 57 10.66 -9.81 4.49
CA PHE A 57 10.84 -9.84 5.94
C PHE A 57 11.97 -10.79 6.29
N ALA A 58 13.02 -10.27 6.92
CA ALA A 58 14.21 -11.03 7.26
C ALA A 58 15.06 -10.29 8.30
N SER A 59 16.17 -10.90 8.70
CA SER A 59 17.16 -10.27 9.58
C SER A 59 17.92 -9.21 8.82
N ARG A 60 18.57 -8.29 9.57
CA ARG A 60 19.34 -7.19 8.97
C ARG A 60 20.40 -7.74 8.01
N GLU A 61 21.14 -8.74 8.47
CA GLU A 61 22.25 -9.34 7.72
C GLU A 61 21.78 -9.98 6.41
N ASN A 62 20.54 -10.49 6.36
CA ASN A 62 19.99 -11.11 5.15
C ASN A 62 19.68 -10.09 4.05
N PHE A 63 19.66 -8.80 4.35
CA PHE A 63 19.54 -7.73 3.36
C PHE A 63 20.89 -7.15 2.94
N LEU A 64 21.98 -7.53 3.62
CA LEU A 64 23.32 -6.98 3.42
C LEU A 64 24.23 -7.99 2.73
N TYR A 65 24.87 -7.57 1.64
CA TYR A 65 25.98 -8.26 1.03
C TYR A 65 27.29 -7.81 1.68
N ASN A 66 28.11 -8.77 2.10
CA ASN A 66 29.36 -8.53 2.84
C ASN A 66 29.16 -7.56 4.03
N HIS A 67 28.02 -7.64 4.71
CA HIS A 67 27.68 -6.83 5.90
C HIS A 67 27.68 -5.30 5.72
N THR A 68 27.81 -4.81 4.47
CA THR A 68 28.06 -3.38 4.20
C THR A 68 27.10 -2.81 3.17
N VAL A 69 26.85 -3.57 2.10
CA VAL A 69 26.04 -3.10 0.98
C VAL A 69 24.68 -3.76 1.06
N GLN A 70 23.64 -3.00 1.42
CA GLN A 70 22.29 -3.51 1.29
C GLN A 70 22.05 -3.82 -0.20
N LEU A 71 21.44 -4.96 -0.57
CA LEU A 71 21.03 -5.25 -1.95
C LEU A 71 19.51 -5.27 -2.10
N SER A 72 19.01 -5.31 -3.34
CA SER A 72 17.60 -5.57 -3.60
C SER A 72 17.28 -7.04 -3.28
N PRO A 73 16.14 -7.37 -2.66
CA PRO A 73 15.63 -8.73 -2.53
C PRO A 73 15.52 -9.54 -3.83
N CYS A 74 15.55 -8.88 -5.00
CA CYS A 74 15.63 -9.54 -6.31
C CYS A 74 17.05 -9.96 -6.73
N ASP A 75 18.07 -9.59 -5.95
CA ASP A 75 19.46 -9.92 -6.23
C ASP A 75 19.78 -11.34 -5.74
N SER A 76 20.22 -12.21 -6.65
CA SER A 76 20.49 -13.62 -6.35
C SER A 76 21.67 -13.83 -5.40
N ARG A 77 22.46 -12.79 -5.11
CA ARG A 77 23.52 -12.85 -4.10
C ARG A 77 22.96 -12.80 -2.68
N LEU A 78 21.71 -12.38 -2.49
CA LEU A 78 21.03 -12.49 -1.20
C LEU A 78 20.42 -13.89 -1.08
N SER A 79 20.79 -14.62 -0.03
CA SER A 79 20.27 -15.97 0.23
C SER A 79 18.95 -15.93 1.01
N LEU A 80 18.00 -15.07 0.61
CA LEU A 80 16.73 -14.85 1.33
C LEU A 80 15.94 -16.14 1.55
N THR A 81 15.86 -16.99 0.53
CA THR A 81 15.18 -18.30 0.57
C THR A 81 15.82 -19.29 1.55
N THR A 82 17.14 -19.20 1.75
CA THR A 82 17.88 -20.12 2.63
C THR A 82 17.67 -19.79 4.10
N TYR A 83 17.31 -18.54 4.42
CA TYR A 83 17.17 -18.06 5.80
C TYR A 83 15.71 -17.85 6.22
N ASN A 84 14.77 -18.60 5.62
CA ASN A 84 13.34 -18.55 5.95
C ASN A 84 12.76 -17.12 5.89
N SER A 85 13.26 -16.28 4.97
CA SER A 85 12.66 -14.96 4.74
C SER A 85 11.23 -15.12 4.26
N GLN A 86 10.35 -14.23 4.71
CA GLN A 86 8.97 -14.21 4.22
C GLN A 86 8.79 -13.07 3.23
N ILE A 87 7.97 -13.29 2.21
CA ILE A 87 7.72 -12.28 1.18
C ILE A 87 6.22 -12.10 1.02
N ALA A 88 5.78 -10.85 1.10
CA ALA A 88 4.43 -10.43 0.72
C ALA A 88 4.49 -9.72 -0.64
N LEU A 89 3.58 -10.07 -1.55
CA LEU A 89 3.50 -9.46 -2.88
C LEU A 89 2.21 -8.66 -3.00
N PHE A 90 2.33 -7.45 -3.52
CA PHE A 90 1.21 -6.55 -3.72
C PHE A 90 1.18 -6.04 -5.13
N ARG A 91 -0.03 -5.73 -5.59
CA ARG A 91 -0.26 -5.13 -6.90
C ARG A 91 -1.40 -4.10 -6.83
N PRO A 92 -1.19 -2.98 -6.13
CA PRO A 92 -2.13 -1.87 -6.11
C PRO A 92 -2.24 -1.22 -7.49
N LYS A 93 -3.32 -0.46 -7.70
CA LYS A 93 -3.42 0.49 -8.79
C LYS A 93 -2.60 1.73 -8.47
N VAL A 94 -1.85 2.21 -9.46
CA VAL A 94 -1.00 3.38 -9.32
C VAL A 94 -1.85 4.63 -9.24
N ASP A 95 -1.47 5.51 -8.31
CA ASP A 95 -2.14 6.78 -8.00
C ASP A 95 -3.56 6.61 -7.42
N GLU A 96 -3.82 5.46 -6.79
CA GLU A 96 -5.02 5.19 -5.99
C GLU A 96 -4.61 5.01 -4.52
N ILE A 97 -5.27 5.72 -3.60
CA ILE A 97 -5.02 5.58 -2.16
C ILE A 97 -5.38 4.14 -1.75
N SER A 98 -4.38 3.39 -1.34
CA SER A 98 -4.52 1.97 -0.98
C SER A 98 -4.00 1.73 0.43
N LEU A 99 -4.71 0.92 1.21
CA LEU A 99 -4.25 0.34 2.47
C LEU A 99 -4.04 -1.15 2.26
N LEU A 100 -2.80 -1.58 2.34
CA LEU A 100 -2.44 -2.99 2.27
C LEU A 100 -2.42 -3.58 3.68
N THR A 101 -2.88 -4.81 3.83
CA THR A 101 -2.87 -5.50 5.13
C THR A 101 -2.16 -6.84 5.01
N ILE A 102 -1.24 -7.10 5.94
CA ILE A 102 -0.63 -8.42 6.15
C ILE A 102 -1.20 -8.97 7.45
N ASN A 103 -1.93 -10.07 7.34
CA ASN A 103 -2.60 -10.69 8.47
C ASN A 103 -1.56 -11.26 9.44
N SER A 104 -1.69 -10.92 10.72
CA SER A 104 -0.83 -11.46 11.76
C SER A 104 -1.00 -12.98 11.90
N SER A 105 -2.18 -13.56 11.69
CA SER A 105 -2.39 -15.00 11.90
C SER A 105 -1.52 -15.90 11.00
N SER A 106 -1.12 -15.41 9.83
CA SER A 106 -0.22 -16.10 8.90
C SER A 106 1.25 -15.67 9.03
N PHE A 107 1.53 -14.67 9.87
CA PHE A 107 2.83 -13.99 9.91
C PHE A 107 3.20 -13.57 11.34
N SER A 108 4.26 -14.18 11.89
CA SER A 108 4.86 -13.78 13.19
C SER A 108 6.19 -13.06 12.93
N PRO A 109 6.18 -11.73 12.75
CA PRO A 109 7.39 -10.97 12.41
C PRO A 109 8.48 -11.06 13.49
N ASP A 110 8.09 -11.30 14.74
CA ASP A 110 8.97 -11.43 15.89
C ASP A 110 9.81 -12.73 15.86
N ASN A 111 9.27 -13.81 15.28
CA ASN A 111 10.01 -15.08 15.09
C ASN A 111 11.00 -15.00 13.92
N ASN A 112 10.73 -14.18 12.91
CA ASN A 112 11.52 -14.08 11.68
C ASN A 112 12.30 -12.76 11.60
N THR A 113 12.92 -12.37 12.72
CA THR A 113 13.94 -11.29 12.81
C THR A 113 13.47 -9.87 12.46
N GLY A 114 12.16 -9.63 12.37
CA GLY A 114 11.59 -8.34 12.78
C GLY A 114 11.80 -7.13 11.89
N LEU A 115 12.43 -7.27 10.73
CA LEU A 115 12.74 -6.15 9.83
C LEU A 115 12.15 -6.40 8.44
N MET A 116 11.91 -5.31 7.70
CA MET A 116 11.39 -5.40 6.33
C MET A 116 12.04 -4.44 5.34
N VAL A 117 12.03 -4.85 4.07
CA VAL A 117 12.45 -4.06 2.91
C VAL A 117 11.42 -4.22 1.80
N ALA A 118 10.90 -3.10 1.29
CA ALA A 118 10.09 -3.06 0.07
C ALA A 118 11.01 -3.03 -1.15
N PHE A 119 10.60 -3.68 -2.24
CA PHE A 119 11.43 -3.81 -3.44
C PHE A 119 10.62 -3.98 -4.71
N ALA A 120 11.18 -3.51 -5.83
CA ALA A 120 10.71 -3.84 -7.17
C ALA A 120 11.78 -3.56 -8.24
N GLY A 121 11.67 -4.20 -9.40
CA GLY A 121 12.57 -4.08 -10.53
C GLY A 121 13.80 -5.00 -10.46
N ARG A 122 14.59 -5.00 -11.54
CA ARG A 122 15.83 -5.81 -11.64
C ARG A 122 17.00 -4.98 -12.16
N LYS A 123 16.94 -4.52 -13.41
CA LYS A 123 18.00 -3.66 -13.97
C LYS A 123 18.01 -2.30 -13.32
N TYR A 124 16.83 -1.78 -12.98
CA TYR A 124 16.70 -0.55 -12.20
C TYR A 124 15.88 -0.88 -10.97
N ALA A 125 16.43 -1.81 -10.18
CA ALA A 125 15.83 -2.24 -8.93
C ALA A 125 15.82 -1.06 -7.94
N ALA A 126 14.63 -0.74 -7.46
CA ALA A 126 14.44 0.17 -6.35
C ALA A 126 14.11 -0.63 -5.09
N ARG A 127 14.52 -0.10 -3.95
CA ARG A 127 14.29 -0.73 -2.65
C ARG A 127 14.22 0.32 -1.56
N SER A 128 13.52 0.01 -0.49
CA SER A 128 13.46 0.88 0.67
C SER A 128 14.62 0.64 1.65
N PRO A 129 14.89 1.63 2.53
CA PRO A 129 15.68 1.39 3.72
C PRO A 129 15.05 0.28 4.57
N ILE A 130 15.89 -0.40 5.35
CA ILE A 130 15.42 -1.40 6.32
C ILE A 130 14.54 -0.71 7.38
N ALA A 131 13.31 -1.21 7.55
CA ALA A 131 12.38 -0.74 8.58
C ALA A 131 12.20 -1.78 9.68
N PHE A 132 12.04 -1.31 10.92
CA PHE A 132 11.67 -2.15 12.04
C PHE A 132 10.18 -2.48 12.00
N VAL A 133 9.86 -3.75 12.22
CA VAL A 133 8.50 -4.28 12.25
C VAL A 133 8.18 -4.83 13.62
N ALA A 134 8.98 -5.77 14.14
CA ALA A 134 8.69 -6.36 15.44
C ALA A 134 9.93 -6.95 16.12
N ASN A 135 9.85 -7.12 17.43
CA ASN A 135 10.70 -8.01 18.20
C ASN A 135 9.84 -8.66 19.31
N SER A 136 10.49 -9.36 20.25
CA SER A 136 9.81 -10.00 21.39
C SER A 136 9.05 -9.02 22.30
N THR A 137 9.34 -7.72 22.22
CA THR A 137 8.79 -6.70 23.12
C THR A 137 7.78 -5.78 22.43
N TYR A 138 8.06 -5.37 21.19
CA TYR A 138 7.30 -4.36 20.46
C TYR A 138 7.00 -4.78 19.03
N THR A 139 5.82 -4.40 18.53
CA THR A 139 5.38 -4.58 17.15
C THR A 139 4.81 -3.28 16.59
N VAL A 140 5.33 -2.81 15.47
CA VAL A 140 4.81 -1.68 14.70
C VAL A 140 3.83 -2.21 13.67
N THR A 141 2.61 -1.68 13.68
CA THR A 141 1.49 -2.21 12.88
C THR A 141 1.04 -1.25 11.78
N SER A 142 1.59 -0.03 11.72
CA SER A 142 1.19 0.97 10.73
C SER A 142 2.40 1.59 10.07
N PHE A 143 2.43 1.54 8.74
CA PHE A 143 3.50 2.10 7.92
C PHE A 143 2.91 2.90 6.77
N THR A 144 3.69 3.86 6.28
CA THR A 144 3.42 4.54 5.01
C THR A 144 4.57 4.30 4.06
N LEU A 145 4.30 3.66 2.92
CA LEU A 145 5.27 3.41 1.85
C LEU A 145 5.03 4.40 0.71
N VAL A 146 6.10 5.07 0.30
CA VAL A 146 6.06 6.01 -0.82
C VAL A 146 6.80 5.38 -1.99
N LEU A 147 6.12 5.34 -3.14
CA LEU A 147 6.67 4.89 -4.40
C LEU A 147 6.91 6.11 -5.29
N GLU A 148 8.17 6.40 -5.58
CA GLU A 148 8.56 7.54 -6.41
C GLU A 148 8.85 7.09 -7.84
N PHE A 149 8.16 7.70 -8.80
CA PHE A 149 8.29 7.37 -10.21
C PHE A 149 8.79 8.55 -11.04
N GLU A 150 9.63 8.25 -12.01
CA GLU A 150 10.05 9.20 -13.04
C GLU A 150 9.72 8.63 -14.42
N LYS A 151 8.90 9.35 -15.19
CA LYS A 151 8.45 8.91 -16.53
C LYS A 151 7.86 7.49 -16.51
N GLY A 152 7.09 7.19 -15.47
CA GLY A 152 6.42 5.91 -15.23
C GLY A 152 7.32 4.82 -14.71
N ARG A 153 8.60 5.10 -14.44
CA ARG A 153 9.56 4.12 -13.93
C ARG A 153 9.82 4.35 -12.45
N LEU A 154 9.71 3.30 -11.64
CA LEU A 154 10.04 3.38 -10.22
C LEU A 154 11.53 3.74 -10.04
N GLN A 155 11.78 4.79 -9.25
CA GLN A 155 13.12 5.27 -8.90
C GLN A 155 13.44 4.90 -7.46
N ASN A 156 12.55 5.22 -6.53
CA ASN A 156 12.77 5.02 -5.10
C ASN A 156 11.55 4.42 -4.41
N LEU A 157 11.84 3.72 -3.32
CA LEU A 157 10.87 3.27 -2.32
C LEU A 157 11.36 3.79 -0.98
N TYR A 158 10.50 4.40 -0.18
CA TYR A 158 10.91 4.81 1.16
C TYR A 158 9.74 4.78 2.14
N TRP A 159 10.10 4.45 3.39
CA TRP A 159 9.16 4.47 4.50
C TRP A 159 9.08 5.88 5.04
N LYS A 160 7.88 6.43 5.05
CA LYS A 160 7.60 7.71 5.69
C LYS A 160 7.41 7.46 7.18
N ARG A 161 8.18 8.18 8.00
CA ARG A 161 8.07 8.15 9.46
C ARG A 161 7.22 9.33 9.89
N ASP A 162 6.03 9.07 10.42
CA ASP A 162 5.10 10.11 10.85
C ASP A 162 5.31 10.52 12.33
N GLY A 163 6.29 9.90 13.01
CA GLY A 163 6.61 10.20 14.40
C GLY A 163 5.53 9.70 15.37
N CYS A 164 5.74 9.98 16.65
CA CYS A 164 4.87 9.46 17.71
C CYS A 164 3.69 10.38 18.06
N ALA A 165 3.59 11.56 17.45
CA ALA A 165 2.49 12.50 17.72
C ALA A 165 1.11 11.89 17.42
N LYS A 166 1.06 10.86 16.58
CA LYS A 166 -0.16 10.13 16.20
C LYS A 166 -0.32 8.80 16.95
N CYS A 167 0.56 8.48 17.90
CA CYS A 167 0.34 7.33 18.76
C CYS A 167 -0.94 7.52 19.56
N PRO A 168 -1.84 6.53 19.60
CA PRO A 168 -2.99 6.57 20.49
C PRO A 168 -2.49 6.75 21.92
N GLY A 169 -3.07 7.69 22.68
CA GLY A 169 -2.69 7.98 24.07
C GLY A 169 -3.07 6.89 25.08
N ASN A 170 -3.19 5.63 24.64
CA ASN A 170 -3.49 4.47 25.47
C ASN A 170 -2.19 3.80 25.94
N SER A 171 -2.19 3.17 27.12
CA SER A 171 -1.04 2.55 27.78
C SER A 171 -0.37 1.40 27.02
N ASN A 172 -1.00 0.91 25.95
CA ASN A 172 -0.51 -0.20 25.15
C ASN A 172 0.41 0.25 23.99
N TYR A 173 0.43 1.55 23.68
CA TYR A 173 1.26 2.12 22.62
C TYR A 173 2.53 2.74 23.18
N VAL A 174 3.65 2.47 22.52
CA VAL A 174 4.97 2.96 22.88
C VAL A 174 5.59 3.64 21.67
N CYS A 175 6.10 4.84 21.91
CA CYS A 175 6.87 5.59 20.93
C CYS A 175 8.31 5.04 20.85
N LEU A 176 8.67 4.41 19.73
CA LEU A 176 10.02 3.92 19.50
C LEU A 176 10.86 4.99 18.80
N ASN A 177 11.97 5.37 19.42
CA ASN A 177 12.98 6.29 18.88
C ASN A 177 12.42 7.62 18.34
N ASN A 178 11.30 8.10 18.89
CA ASN A 178 10.56 9.28 18.42
C ASN A 178 10.10 9.21 16.95
N GLN A 179 10.04 8.00 16.38
CA GLN A 179 9.84 7.78 14.94
C GLN A 179 8.62 6.92 14.64
N ASP A 180 8.46 5.82 15.38
CA ASP A 180 7.46 4.80 15.06
C ASP A 180 6.56 4.53 16.27
N CYS A 181 5.28 4.33 15.99
CA CYS A 181 4.33 3.92 17.01
C CYS A 181 4.25 2.40 17.08
N ALA A 182 4.62 1.81 18.21
CA ALA A 182 4.58 0.38 18.42
C ALA A 182 3.57 -0.01 19.50
N ILE A 183 3.11 -1.25 19.45
CA ILE A 183 2.30 -1.90 20.48
C ILE A 183 3.18 -2.94 21.16
N LYS A 184 2.95 -3.24 22.44
CA LYS A 184 3.65 -4.35 23.08
C LYS A 184 3.28 -5.67 22.40
N THR A 185 4.29 -6.48 22.07
CA THR A 185 4.06 -7.76 21.35
C THR A 185 3.16 -8.71 22.16
N SER A 186 3.22 -8.67 23.49
CA SER A 186 2.31 -9.41 24.38
C SER A 186 0.83 -9.08 24.21
N ASP A 187 0.50 -7.88 23.73
CA ASP A 187 -0.89 -7.44 23.58
C ASP A 187 -1.48 -7.96 22.26
N CYS A 188 -0.65 -8.48 21.36
CA CYS A 188 -1.05 -9.01 20.07
C CYS A 188 -1.75 -10.39 20.20
N LYS A 189 -2.82 -10.61 19.42
CA LYS A 189 -3.59 -11.87 19.41
C LYS A 189 -2.75 -13.12 19.21
N ASN A 190 -1.74 -13.05 18.36
CA ASN A 190 -0.82 -14.18 18.11
C ASN A 190 0.04 -14.56 19.32
N HIS A 191 0.12 -13.68 20.31
CA HIS A 191 0.92 -13.81 21.52
C HIS A 191 0.04 -13.93 22.78
N GLY A 192 -1.25 -14.28 22.60
CA GLY A 192 -2.21 -14.45 23.69
C GLY A 192 -2.91 -13.17 24.15
N GLY A 193 -2.61 -12.03 23.52
CA GLY A 193 -3.30 -10.76 23.77
C GLY A 193 -4.65 -10.62 23.05
N SER A 194 -5.27 -9.45 23.15
CA SER A 194 -6.58 -9.15 22.56
C SER A 194 -6.53 -8.25 21.33
N VAL A 195 -5.39 -7.65 21.03
CA VAL A 195 -5.21 -6.65 19.96
C VAL A 195 -4.80 -7.32 18.66
N ASP A 196 -5.47 -6.98 17.56
CA ASP A 196 -5.06 -7.45 16.22
C ASP A 196 -3.90 -6.59 15.70
N CYS A 197 -2.72 -7.21 15.68
CA CYS A 197 -1.46 -6.62 15.25
C CYS A 197 -1.12 -6.88 13.78
N SER A 198 -2.12 -7.10 12.93
CA SER A 198 -1.94 -7.12 11.48
C SER A 198 -1.27 -5.84 10.99
N ILE A 199 -0.33 -5.97 10.06
CA ILE A 199 0.46 -4.85 9.54
C ILE A 199 -0.35 -4.15 8.45
N GLY A 200 -0.68 -2.88 8.67
CA GLY A 200 -1.27 -1.97 7.70
C GLY A 200 -0.22 -1.10 7.04
N ILE A 201 -0.23 -1.03 5.71
CA ILE A 201 0.70 -0.22 4.92
C ILE A 201 -0.10 0.68 3.99
N GLN A 202 -0.07 1.97 4.27
CA GLN A 202 -0.63 2.99 3.40
C GLN A 202 0.33 3.27 2.25
N LEU A 203 -0.20 3.34 1.03
CA LEU A 203 0.58 3.68 -0.16
C LEU A 203 0.39 5.12 -0.58
N ALA A 204 1.46 5.73 -1.05
CA ALA A 204 1.44 7.02 -1.72
C ALA A 204 2.34 6.96 -2.97
N PHE A 205 1.90 7.58 -4.06
CA PHE A 205 2.63 7.64 -5.31
C PHE A 205 3.07 9.07 -5.60
N SER A 206 4.35 9.25 -5.91
CA SER A 206 4.97 10.53 -6.24
C SER A 206 5.60 10.51 -7.62
N GLY A 207 5.71 11.69 -8.23
CA GLY A 207 6.38 11.89 -9.52
C GLY A 207 5.44 11.76 -10.72
N THR A 208 5.91 11.11 -11.79
CA THR A 208 5.22 11.09 -13.09
C THR A 208 5.07 9.71 -13.69
N ASP A 209 4.00 9.55 -14.47
CA ASP A 209 3.67 8.35 -15.22
C ASP A 209 4.39 8.28 -16.58
N LYS A 210 4.22 7.18 -17.34
CA LYS A 210 4.90 6.97 -18.63
C LYS A 210 4.54 8.00 -19.72
N HIS A 211 3.45 8.75 -19.52
CA HIS A 211 2.97 9.83 -20.37
C HIS A 211 3.23 11.21 -19.75
N LEU A 212 4.10 11.29 -18.73
CA LEU A 212 4.47 12.51 -18.01
C LEU A 212 3.33 13.14 -17.20
N SER A 213 2.24 12.41 -16.95
CA SER A 213 1.18 12.86 -16.07
C SER A 213 1.61 12.74 -14.61
N VAL A 214 1.35 13.77 -13.81
CA VAL A 214 1.73 13.81 -12.39
C VAL A 214 0.81 12.91 -11.54
N PHE A 215 1.39 12.20 -10.58
CA PHE A 215 0.66 11.48 -9.55
C PHE A 215 0.21 12.41 -8.42
N ASN A 216 -1.02 12.25 -7.96
CA ASN A 216 -1.68 13.16 -7.02
C ASN A 216 -1.82 12.57 -5.60
N SER A 217 -1.77 11.24 -5.48
CA SER A 217 -1.94 10.55 -4.19
C SER A 217 -0.92 10.99 -3.14
N TRP A 218 0.30 11.41 -3.50
CA TRP A 218 1.24 12.00 -2.54
C TRP A 218 0.70 13.28 -1.88
N TYR A 219 0.16 14.20 -2.68
CA TYR A 219 -0.44 15.44 -2.17
C TYR A 219 -1.70 15.16 -1.37
N GLU A 220 -2.48 14.16 -1.77
CA GLU A 220 -3.65 13.72 -1.01
C GLU A 220 -3.23 13.12 0.33
N VAL A 221 -2.18 12.30 0.39
CA VAL A 221 -1.65 11.78 1.66
C VAL A 221 -1.10 12.91 2.52
N GLU A 222 -0.49 13.95 1.93
CA GLU A 222 -0.06 15.15 2.64
C GLU A 222 -1.23 15.95 3.23
N ASN A 223 -2.29 16.17 2.47
CA ASN A 223 -3.50 16.87 2.93
C ASN A 223 -4.31 16.02 3.92
N LEU A 224 -4.35 14.71 3.73
CA LEU A 224 -4.89 13.76 4.69
C LEU A 224 -4.08 13.75 5.99
N ARG A 225 -2.85 14.30 6.06
CA ARG A 225 -2.12 14.45 7.33
C ARG A 225 -2.83 15.38 8.31
N GLN A 226 -3.65 16.33 7.84
CA GLN A 226 -4.41 17.25 8.71
C GLN A 226 -5.53 16.53 9.48
N TYR A 227 -6.03 15.42 8.95
CA TYR A 227 -6.96 14.55 9.65
C TYR A 227 -6.17 13.37 10.20
N SER A 228 -6.41 12.97 11.43
CA SER A 228 -5.83 11.75 11.96
C SER A 228 -6.31 10.58 11.09
N LEU A 229 -5.50 10.17 10.09
CA LEU A 229 -5.80 9.02 9.25
C LEU A 229 -5.91 7.75 10.07
N TYR A 230 -5.21 7.67 11.20
CA TYR A 230 -5.47 6.66 12.20
C TYR A 230 -6.94 6.67 12.63
N GLY A 231 -7.52 7.82 12.98
CA GLY A 231 -8.94 7.95 13.33
C GLY A 231 -9.90 7.65 12.18
N LEU A 232 -9.63 8.13 10.96
CA LEU A 232 -10.49 7.83 9.79
C LEU A 232 -10.46 6.35 9.41
N TYR A 233 -9.27 5.72 9.42
CA TYR A 233 -9.10 4.32 9.03
C TYR A 233 -9.35 3.33 10.16
N SER A 234 -9.12 3.69 11.44
CA SER A 234 -9.58 2.89 12.58
C SER A 234 -11.10 2.85 12.59
N ASN A 235 -11.76 3.98 12.35
CA ASN A 235 -13.21 4.03 12.23
C ASN A 235 -13.73 3.26 11.01
N LEU A 236 -13.02 3.26 9.87
CA LEU A 236 -13.38 2.43 8.72
C LEU A 236 -13.18 0.93 9.00
N ARG A 237 -12.08 0.54 9.66
CA ARG A 237 -11.83 -0.83 10.08
C ARG A 237 -12.86 -1.30 11.09
N ASP A 238 -13.18 -0.49 12.11
CA ASP A 238 -14.22 -0.77 13.10
C ASP A 238 -15.62 -0.82 12.44
N SER A 239 -15.89 0.06 11.47
CA SER A 239 -17.13 0.06 10.69
C SER A 239 -17.28 -1.20 9.83
N LEU A 240 -16.23 -1.62 9.12
CA LEU A 240 -16.23 -2.84 8.30
C LEU A 240 -16.30 -4.11 9.17
N THR A 241 -15.58 -4.14 10.28
CA THR A 241 -15.58 -5.28 11.22
C THR A 241 -16.92 -5.40 11.95
N SER A 242 -17.55 -4.29 12.35
CA SER A 242 -18.87 -4.29 12.98
C SER A 242 -20.01 -4.62 12.01
N GLN A 243 -19.89 -4.29 10.73
CA GLN A 243 -20.84 -4.76 9.71
C GLN A 243 -20.67 -6.26 9.45
N TYR A 244 -19.44 -6.77 9.36
CA TYR A 244 -19.19 -8.19 9.15
C TYR A 244 -19.77 -9.07 10.29
N ASN A 245 -19.64 -8.63 11.54
CA ASN A 245 -20.22 -9.30 12.73
C ASN A 245 -21.75 -9.13 12.85
N LYS A 246 -22.41 -8.41 11.94
CA LYS A 246 -23.89 -8.31 11.87
C LYS A 246 -24.48 -9.21 10.80
N PHE A 247 -23.66 -9.72 9.88
CA PHE A 247 -24.09 -10.59 8.78
C PHE A 247 -23.76 -12.07 9.00
N PHE A 248 -23.02 -12.41 10.06
CA PHE A 248 -22.71 -13.75 10.55
C PHE A 248 -22.79 -13.77 12.08
#